data_AF-A0A934TNW6-F1
#
_entry.id   AF-A0A934TNW6-F1
#
_cell.length_a   1.000
_cell.length_b   1.000
_cell.length_c   1.000
_cell.angle_alpha   90.00
_cell.angle_beta   90.00
_cell.angle_gamma   90.00
#
_symmetry.space_group_name_H-M   'P 1'
#
loop_
_entity.id
_entity.type
_entity.pdbx_description
1 polymer ?
#
loop_
_entity_poly.entity_id
_entity_poly.type
_entity_poly.pdbx_seq_one_letter_code
_entity_poly.pdbx_strand_id
1 'polypeptide(L)'
;MDDMDTRVSALEASLDGARGATQAFDAELAQMGRTMGLTGREVDGLGRQVGNGLRRAFDGMAMDGMKLSDALRSVSRSMVDAVYSASVRPVQGAVGGAVSQGVQSMMQSFLPFASGGQFAQGRVMPFAEGGIVSGPVAFPMRGGQTGLMGEAGPE
;
A
#
# COMPACT_ATOMS: atom_id res chain seq x y z
N MET A 1 -20.85 -4.94 -47.87
CA MET A 1 -21.28 -5.32 -46.51
C MET A 1 -20.08 -5.29 -45.57
N ASP A 2 -18.92 -5.82 -46.01
CA ASP A 2 -17.65 -5.86 -45.25
C ASP A 2 -17.12 -4.52 -44.68
N ASP A 3 -17.28 -3.40 -45.38
CA ASP A 3 -16.85 -2.07 -44.87
C ASP A 3 -17.67 -1.62 -43.65
N MET A 4 -18.97 -1.95 -43.61
CA MET A 4 -19.83 -1.62 -42.48
C MET A 4 -19.49 -2.48 -41.26
N ASP A 5 -19.24 -3.78 -41.44
CA ASP A 5 -18.83 -4.68 -40.36
C ASP A 5 -17.48 -4.26 -39.73
N THR A 6 -16.55 -3.78 -40.57
CA THR A 6 -15.26 -3.26 -40.10
C THR A 6 -15.45 -2.01 -39.23
N ARG A 7 -16.32 -1.08 -39.65
CA ARG A 7 -16.62 0.14 -38.87
C ARG A 7 -17.35 -0.17 -37.57
N VAL A 8 -18.27 -1.14 -37.58
CA VAL A 8 -18.97 -1.61 -36.37
C VAL A 8 -17.98 -2.21 -35.38
N SER A 9 -17.08 -3.07 -35.83
CA SER A 9 -16.06 -3.69 -34.97
C SER A 9 -15.10 -2.64 -34.36
N ALA A 10 -14.70 -1.64 -35.14
CA ALA A 10 -13.86 -0.54 -34.65
C ALA A 10 -14.60 0.33 -33.62
N LEU A 11 -15.90 0.56 -33.82
CA LEU A 11 -16.73 1.29 -32.88
C LEU A 11 -16.91 0.50 -31.57
N GLU A 12 -17.16 -0.81 -31.64
CA GLU A 12 -17.27 -1.68 -30.45
C GLU A 12 -15.98 -1.66 -29.63
N ALA A 13 -14.82 -1.80 -30.29
CA ALA A 13 -13.52 -1.69 -29.61
C ALA A 13 -13.31 -0.32 -28.94
N SER A 14 -13.73 0.76 -29.59
CA SER A 14 -13.66 2.10 -29.01
C SER A 14 -14.61 2.26 -27.81
N LEU A 15 -15.81 1.69 -27.87
CA LEU A 15 -16.79 1.74 -26.80
C LEU A 15 -16.34 0.91 -25.58
N ASP A 16 -15.72 -0.24 -25.80
CA ASP A 16 -15.14 -1.05 -24.72
C ASP A 16 -13.95 -0.35 -24.08
N GLY A 17 -13.10 0.30 -24.87
CA GLY A 17 -12.03 1.16 -24.36
C GLY A 17 -12.57 2.31 -23.50
N ALA A 18 -13.64 2.97 -23.95
CA ALA A 18 -14.28 4.05 -23.20
C ALA A 18 -14.93 3.57 -21.88
N ARG A 19 -15.53 2.37 -21.88
CA ARG A 19 -16.06 1.74 -20.65
C ARG A 19 -14.95 1.43 -19.66
N GLY A 20 -13.84 0.85 -20.12
CA GLY A 20 -12.66 0.58 -19.29
C GLY A 20 -12.07 1.85 -18.69
N ALA A 21 -11.92 2.91 -19.49
CA ALA A 21 -11.43 4.21 -19.02
C ALA A 21 -12.35 4.83 -17.95
N THR A 22 -13.68 4.71 -18.13
CA THR A 22 -14.66 5.22 -17.16
C THR A 22 -14.61 4.46 -15.84
N GLN A 23 -14.47 3.13 -15.89
CA GLN A 23 -14.32 2.30 -14.69
C GLN A 23 -13.04 2.62 -13.92
N ALA A 24 -11.92 2.82 -14.63
CA ALA A 24 -10.67 3.23 -14.01
C ALA A 24 -10.78 4.62 -13.35
N PHE A 25 -11.45 5.56 -14.03
CA PHE A 25 -11.70 6.90 -13.48
C PHE A 25 -12.58 6.87 -12.23
N ASP A 26 -13.64 6.07 -12.22
CA ASP A 26 -14.50 5.89 -11.03
C ASP A 26 -13.72 5.32 -9.84
N ALA A 27 -12.86 4.34 -10.08
CA ALA A 27 -11.97 3.79 -9.06
C ALA A 27 -11.00 4.85 -8.49
N GLU A 28 -10.45 5.71 -9.35
CA GLU A 28 -9.56 6.80 -8.93
C GLU A 28 -10.32 7.87 -8.14
N LEU A 29 -11.55 8.23 -8.53
CA LEU A 29 -12.38 9.15 -7.76
C LEU A 29 -12.73 8.59 -6.37
N ALA A 30 -13.04 7.30 -6.29
CA ALA A 30 -13.28 6.63 -5.01
C ALA A 30 -12.02 6.64 -4.13
N GLN A 31 -10.84 6.46 -4.73
CA GLN A 31 -9.56 6.59 -4.04
C GLN A 31 -9.29 8.01 -3.56
N MET A 32 -9.49 9.01 -4.42
CA MET A 32 -9.35 10.43 -4.07
C MET A 32 -10.28 10.79 -2.90
N GLY A 33 -11.53 10.34 -2.91
CA GLY A 33 -12.48 10.56 -1.83
C GLY A 33 -12.01 9.99 -0.48
N ARG A 34 -11.43 8.78 -0.49
CA ARG A 34 -10.83 8.17 0.72
C ARG A 34 -9.64 8.99 1.24
N THR A 35 -8.75 9.41 0.34
CA THR A 35 -7.58 10.23 0.70
C THR A 35 -8.00 11.58 1.26
N MET A 36 -8.94 12.28 0.61
CA MET A 36 -9.47 13.56 1.10
C MET A 36 -10.13 13.41 2.48
N GLY A 37 -10.85 12.30 2.74
CA GLY A 37 -11.42 12.01 4.04
C GLY A 37 -10.38 11.74 5.15
N LEU A 38 -9.23 11.15 4.80
CA LEU A 38 -8.09 11.00 5.72
C LEU A 38 -7.46 12.36 6.01
N THR A 39 -7.15 13.13 4.96
CA THR A 39 -6.59 14.49 5.08
C THR A 39 -7.49 15.39 5.92
N GLY A 40 -8.81 15.33 5.75
CA GLY A 40 -9.75 16.12 6.56
C GLY A 40 -9.63 15.82 8.06
N ARG A 41 -9.58 14.53 8.43
CA ARG A 41 -9.40 14.12 9.84
C ARG A 41 -8.05 14.55 10.42
N GLU A 42 -7.00 14.51 9.61
CA GLU A 42 -5.66 14.97 10.00
C GLU A 42 -5.63 16.49 10.21
N VAL A 43 -6.25 17.27 9.31
CA VAL A 43 -6.38 18.72 9.42
C VAL A 43 -7.17 19.09 10.68
N ASP A 44 -8.27 18.40 10.95
CA ASP A 44 -9.04 18.61 12.19
C ASP A 44 -8.21 18.29 13.45
N GLY A 45 -7.40 17.23 13.39
CA GLY A 45 -6.47 16.86 14.45
C GLY A 45 -5.40 17.93 14.69
N LEU A 46 -4.81 18.45 13.61
CA LEU A 46 -3.84 19.52 13.63
C LEU A 46 -4.45 20.80 14.21
N GLY A 47 -5.65 21.19 13.75
CA GLY A 47 -6.36 22.38 14.23
C GLY A 47 -6.60 22.33 15.73
N ARG A 48 -7.03 21.18 16.27
CA ARG A 48 -7.17 20.97 17.73
C ARG A 48 -5.83 21.10 18.47
N GLN A 49 -4.75 20.53 17.94
CA GLN A 49 -3.43 20.59 18.57
C GLN A 49 -2.88 22.02 18.58
N VAL A 50 -3.01 22.73 17.45
CA VAL A 50 -2.61 24.14 17.32
C VAL A 50 -3.43 25.01 18.28
N GLY A 51 -4.75 24.83 18.34
CA GLY A 51 -5.62 25.56 19.26
C GLY A 51 -5.25 25.33 20.73
N ASN A 52 -4.97 24.08 21.11
CA ASN A 52 -4.52 23.74 22.45
C ASN A 52 -3.12 24.31 22.77
N GLY A 53 -2.19 24.28 21.81
CA GLY A 53 -0.86 24.87 21.96
C GLY A 53 -0.92 26.38 22.13
N LEU A 54 -1.73 27.05 21.30
CA LEU A 54 -1.96 28.48 21.37
C LEU A 54 -2.60 28.87 22.72
N ARG A 55 -3.63 28.14 23.17
CA ARG A 55 -4.26 28.36 24.47
C ARG A 55 -3.25 28.26 25.61
N ARG A 56 -2.43 27.21 25.64
CA ARG A 56 -1.39 27.05 26.68
C ARG A 56 -0.34 28.17 26.63
N ALA A 57 0.04 28.63 25.44
CA ALA A 57 0.95 29.76 25.29
C ALA A 57 0.36 31.05 25.87
N PHE A 58 -0.93 31.31 25.64
CA PHE A 58 -1.64 32.45 26.24
C PHE A 58 -1.81 32.29 27.75
N ASP A 59 -2.24 31.13 28.23
CA ASP A 59 -2.41 30.85 29.66
C ASP A 59 -1.06 31.03 30.38
N GLY A 60 0.04 30.56 29.81
CA GLY A 60 1.38 30.72 30.36
C GLY A 60 1.95 32.14 30.28
N MET A 61 1.56 32.94 29.29
CA MET A 61 1.90 34.36 29.24
C MET A 61 1.10 35.17 30.28
N ALA A 62 -0.19 34.86 30.43
CA ALA A 62 -1.10 35.57 31.32
C ALA A 62 -0.92 35.20 32.80
N MET A 63 -0.61 33.94 33.12
CA MET A 63 -0.47 33.46 34.50
C MET A 63 0.99 33.45 34.99
N ASP A 64 1.95 33.02 34.16
CA ASP A 64 3.34 32.81 34.58
C ASP A 64 4.31 33.89 34.08
N GLY A 65 3.87 34.84 33.24
CA GLY A 65 4.75 35.84 32.64
C GLY A 65 5.87 35.22 31.80
N MET A 66 5.65 34.01 31.25
CA MET A 66 6.62 33.40 30.34
C MET A 66 6.83 34.34 29.16
N LYS A 67 8.10 34.63 28.85
CA LYS A 67 8.43 35.44 27.67
C LYS A 67 7.82 34.74 26.46
N LEU A 68 7.12 35.49 25.61
CA LEU A 68 6.55 35.01 24.35
C LEU A 68 7.57 34.18 23.53
N SER A 69 8.86 34.47 23.67
CA SER A 69 9.98 33.72 23.09
C SER A 69 10.03 32.25 23.50
N ASP A 70 9.68 31.91 24.73
CA ASP A 70 9.76 30.54 25.26
C ASP A 70 8.55 29.72 24.77
N ALA A 71 7.38 30.35 24.71
CA ALA A 71 6.19 29.76 24.08
C ALA A 71 6.41 29.49 22.58
N LEU A 72 6.94 30.45 21.83
CA LEU A 72 7.28 30.27 20.41
C LEU A 72 8.36 29.20 20.19
N ARG A 73 9.34 29.09 21.10
CA ARG A 73 10.37 28.05 21.05
C ARG A 73 9.80 26.65 21.34
N SER A 74 8.79 26.54 22.20
CA SER A 74 8.08 25.28 22.42
C SER A 74 7.29 24.88 21.16
N VAL A 75 6.57 25.81 20.54
CA VAL A 75 5.81 25.55 19.31
C VAL A 75 6.74 25.13 18.17
N SER A 76 7.87 25.82 17.99
CA SER A 76 8.83 25.47 16.93
C SER A 76 9.44 24.08 17.13
N ARG A 77 9.77 23.69 18.37
CA ARG A 77 10.22 22.33 18.69
C ARG A 77 9.16 21.30 18.33
N SER A 78 7.91 21.51 18.74
CA SER A 78 6.82 20.60 18.40
C SER A 78 6.58 20.46 16.90
N MET A 79 6.74 21.55 16.13
CA MET A 79 6.66 21.50 14.66
C MET A 79 7.82 20.68 14.06
N VAL A 80 9.05 20.87 14.54
CA VAL A 80 10.22 20.10 14.10
C VAL A 80 10.05 18.62 14.42
N ASP A 81 9.58 18.29 15.62
CA ASP A 81 9.31 16.92 16.04
C ASP A 81 8.20 16.27 15.18
N ALA A 82 7.15 17.02 14.86
CA ALA A 82 6.08 16.55 13.98
C ALA A 82 6.60 16.25 12.57
N VAL A 83 7.36 17.16 11.97
CA VAL A 83 7.97 16.98 10.63
C VAL A 83 8.96 15.82 10.62
N TYR A 84 9.84 15.75 11.63
CA TYR A 84 10.79 14.66 11.78
C TYR A 84 10.07 13.31 11.93
N SER A 85 9.06 13.24 12.78
CA SER A 85 8.28 12.01 12.97
C SER A 85 7.52 11.60 11.70
N ALA A 86 6.90 12.54 10.99
CA ALA A 86 6.22 12.28 9.72
C ALA A 86 7.19 11.74 8.65
N SER A 87 8.45 12.20 8.67
CA SER A 87 9.47 11.81 7.70
C SER A 87 10.10 10.44 8.02
N VAL A 88 10.23 10.10 9.30
CA VAL A 88 10.91 8.86 9.75
C VAL A 88 9.95 7.69 9.94
N ARG A 89 8.67 7.94 10.25
CA ARG A 89 7.63 6.91 10.42
C ARG A 89 7.52 5.91 9.25
N PRO A 90 7.60 6.31 7.97
CA PRO A 90 7.52 5.37 6.84
C PRO A 90 8.68 4.37 6.83
N VAL A 91 9.89 4.83 7.17
CA VAL A 91 11.09 3.98 7.24
C VAL A 91 11.02 3.07 8.46
N GLN A 92 10.57 3.58 9.61
CA GLN A 92 10.35 2.75 10.79
C GLN A 92 9.28 1.67 10.57
N GLY A 93 8.20 1.99 9.84
CA GLY A 93 7.17 1.03 9.45
C GLY A 93 7.65 0.01 8.43
N ALA A 94 8.39 0.44 7.41
CA ALA A 94 8.93 -0.45 6.37
C ALA A 94 10.02 -1.38 6.91
N VAL A 95 10.95 -0.85 7.72
CA VAL A 95 12.02 -1.64 8.36
C VAL A 95 11.44 -2.51 9.47
N GLY A 96 10.52 -2.00 10.29
CA GLY A 96 9.84 -2.80 11.31
C GLY A 96 9.01 -3.95 10.72
N GLY A 97 8.33 -3.69 9.60
CA GLY A 97 7.60 -4.71 8.83
C GLY A 97 8.54 -5.74 8.19
N ALA A 98 9.64 -5.31 7.58
CA ALA A 98 10.61 -6.22 6.96
C ALA A 98 11.39 -7.06 7.99
N VAL A 99 11.77 -6.47 9.13
CA VAL A 99 12.46 -7.17 10.22
C VAL A 99 11.54 -8.15 10.91
N SER A 100 10.28 -7.78 11.19
CA SER A 100 9.30 -8.70 11.78
C SER A 100 8.99 -9.87 10.83
N GLN A 101 8.81 -9.60 9.53
CA GLN A 101 8.64 -10.66 8.52
C GLN A 101 9.88 -11.54 8.37
N GLY A 102 11.09 -10.97 8.42
CA GLY A 102 12.35 -11.71 8.35
C GLY A 102 12.60 -12.61 9.55
N VAL A 103 12.35 -12.11 10.76
CA VAL A 103 12.47 -12.89 12.01
C VAL A 103 11.39 -13.97 12.10
N GLN A 104 10.16 -13.67 11.68
CA GLN A 104 9.08 -14.66 11.60
C GLN A 104 9.37 -15.76 10.57
N SER A 105 10.00 -15.42 9.44
CA SER A 105 10.40 -16.37 8.41
C SER A 105 11.60 -17.23 8.86
N MET A 106 12.59 -16.64 9.54
CA MET A 106 13.71 -17.41 10.13
C MET A 106 13.26 -18.30 11.28
N MET A 107 12.33 -17.86 12.13
CA MET A 107 11.80 -18.68 13.22
C MET A 107 10.95 -19.84 12.70
N GLN A 108 10.20 -19.65 11.61
CA GLN A 108 9.53 -20.74 10.89
C GLN A 108 10.52 -21.72 10.24
N SER A 109 11.67 -21.22 9.76
CA SER A 109 12.71 -22.05 9.15
C SER A 109 13.53 -22.85 10.17
N PHE A 110 13.64 -22.34 11.41
CA PHE A 110 14.41 -23.00 12.48
C PHE A 110 13.57 -23.95 13.36
N LEU A 111 12.25 -23.81 13.37
CA LEU A 111 11.32 -24.68 14.10
C LEU A 111 10.20 -25.20 13.17
N PRO A 112 10.45 -26.23 12.34
CA PRO A 112 9.45 -26.75 11.41
C PRO A 112 8.23 -27.42 12.07
N PHE A 113 8.11 -27.42 13.41
CA PHE A 113 7.11 -28.23 14.13
C PHE A 113 6.46 -27.60 15.37
N ALA A 114 6.58 -26.30 15.60
CA ALA A 114 5.92 -25.68 16.75
C ALA A 114 4.52 -25.15 16.38
N SER A 115 3.58 -26.09 16.24
CA SER A 115 2.10 -25.94 16.29
C SER A 115 1.32 -26.03 14.97
N GLY A 116 1.23 -27.27 14.46
CA GLY A 116 -0.08 -27.86 14.14
C GLY A 116 -0.52 -27.89 12.67
N GLY A 117 -0.24 -29.03 12.01
CA GLY A 117 -1.01 -29.62 10.88
C GLY A 117 -1.27 -28.71 9.69
N GLN A 118 -0.66 -28.93 8.53
CA GLN A 118 -1.17 -29.92 7.58
C GLN A 118 -0.12 -30.17 6.49
N PHE A 119 0.88 -31.00 6.80
CA PHE A 119 1.66 -31.70 5.79
C PHE A 119 1.32 -33.19 5.87
N ALA A 120 0.12 -33.53 5.42
CA ALA A 120 -0.23 -34.90 5.08
C ALA A 120 -1.14 -34.86 3.85
N GLN A 121 -0.57 -35.31 2.72
CA GLN A 121 -1.30 -35.82 1.56
C GLN A 121 -1.77 -34.82 0.49
N GLY A 122 -0.80 -34.11 -0.12
CA GLY A 122 -0.66 -34.15 -1.58
C GLY A 122 -1.75 -33.55 -2.47
N ARG A 123 -2.66 -32.71 -1.97
CA ARG A 123 -3.51 -31.84 -2.79
C ARG A 123 -3.73 -30.50 -2.12
N VAL A 124 -3.07 -29.47 -2.64
CA VAL A 124 -3.43 -28.08 -2.39
C VAL A 124 -4.56 -27.73 -3.35
N MET A 125 -5.74 -27.41 -2.83
CA MET A 125 -6.77 -26.68 -3.57
C MET A 125 -6.37 -25.20 -3.59
N PRO A 126 -6.13 -24.57 -4.75
CA PRO A 126 -5.93 -23.14 -4.80
C PRO A 126 -7.29 -22.46 -4.98
N PHE A 127 -7.72 -21.71 -3.98
CA PHE A 127 -8.68 -20.62 -4.17
C PHE A 127 -7.94 -19.29 -4.07
N ALA A 128 -7.69 -18.73 -5.25
CA ALA A 128 -7.67 -17.32 -5.66
C ALA A 128 -7.15 -16.20 -4.72
N GLU A 129 -6.10 -15.51 -5.20
CA GLU A 129 -5.74 -14.07 -5.15
C GLU A 129 -4.19 -14.00 -5.09
N GLY A 130 -3.41 -13.60 -6.10
CA GLY A 130 -3.65 -12.72 -7.23
C GLY A 130 -2.49 -11.70 -7.28
N GLY A 131 -1.32 -12.11 -7.75
CA GLY A 131 -0.14 -11.23 -7.76
C GLY A 131 1.09 -11.80 -8.51
N ILE A 132 1.11 -11.58 -9.82
CA ILE A 132 2.27 -11.37 -10.72
C ILE A 132 3.40 -12.42 -10.71
N VAL A 133 3.46 -13.17 -11.81
CA VAL A 133 4.45 -14.20 -12.19
C VAL A 133 5.88 -13.64 -12.25
N SER A 134 6.85 -14.30 -11.60
CA SER A 134 8.29 -14.03 -11.72
C SER A 134 9.15 -15.29 -11.84
N GLY A 135 8.65 -16.35 -12.48
CA GLY A 135 9.46 -17.56 -12.69
C GLY A 135 8.95 -18.50 -13.80
N PRO A 136 9.84 -19.32 -14.40
CA PRO A 136 9.51 -20.24 -15.48
C PRO A 136 8.42 -21.23 -15.08
N VAL A 137 7.40 -21.40 -15.94
CA VAL A 137 6.30 -22.32 -15.70
C VAL A 137 6.63 -23.67 -16.35
N ALA A 138 6.80 -24.68 -15.50
CA ALA A 138 6.95 -26.06 -15.93
C ALA A 138 5.58 -26.68 -16.21
N PHE A 139 5.41 -27.32 -17.37
CA PHE A 139 4.20 -28.06 -17.70
C PHE A 139 4.50 -29.56 -17.83
N PRO A 140 3.65 -30.42 -17.24
CA PRO A 140 3.86 -31.87 -17.31
C PRO A 140 3.54 -32.40 -18.71
N MET A 141 4.48 -33.13 -19.31
CA MET A 141 4.25 -33.88 -20.55
C MET A 141 3.96 -35.35 -20.23
N ARG A 142 3.13 -35.98 -21.07
CA ARG A 142 2.77 -37.39 -20.92
C ARG A 142 4.02 -38.26 -21.16
N GLY A 143 4.42 -39.03 -20.15
CA GLY A 143 5.65 -39.85 -20.17
C GLY A 143 6.63 -39.56 -19.04
N GLY A 144 6.27 -38.69 -18.08
CA GLY A 144 7.12 -38.40 -16.91
C GLY A 144 8.22 -37.37 -17.18
N GLN A 145 8.11 -36.61 -18.27
CA GLN A 145 9.02 -35.52 -18.59
C GLN A 145 8.35 -34.17 -18.33
N THR A 146 9.15 -33.19 -17.92
CA THR A 146 8.71 -31.84 -17.58
C THR A 146 9.14 -30.89 -18.70
N GLY A 147 8.19 -30.25 -19.37
CA GLY A 147 8.46 -29.20 -20.35
C GLY A 147 8.65 -27.86 -19.66
N LEU A 148 9.68 -27.11 -20.03
CA LEU A 148 9.87 -25.71 -19.62
C LEU A 148 9.42 -24.81 -20.77
N MET A 149 8.46 -23.91 -20.52
CA MET A 149 8.14 -22.84 -21.45
C MET A 149 8.84 -21.56 -20.98
N GLY A 150 9.98 -21.27 -21.61
CA GLY A 150 10.82 -20.11 -21.34
C GLY A 150 12.15 -20.33 -22.04
N GLU A 151 12.38 -19.57 -23.12
CA GLU A 151 13.54 -19.53 -24.03
C GLU A 151 13.82 -20.75 -24.94
N ALA A 152 13.15 -20.76 -26.10
CA ALA A 152 13.68 -21.34 -27.33
C ALA A 152 13.30 -20.42 -28.51
N GLY A 153 14.00 -19.29 -28.62
CA GLY A 153 14.06 -18.50 -29.85
C GLY A 153 15.27 -18.97 -30.68
N PRO A 154 15.13 -19.20 -31.98
CA PRO A 154 16.20 -19.71 -32.86
C PRO A 154 17.33 -18.68 -33.06
N GLU A 155 18.57 -19.18 -33.19
CA GLU A 155 19.53 -18.59 -34.12
C GLU A 155 19.08 -18.86 -35.56
#